data_AF-A0A2T0M3N4-F1
#
_entry.id   AF-A0A2T0M3N4-F1
#
_cell.length_a   1.000
_cell.length_b   1.000
_cell.length_c   1.000
_cell.angle_alpha   90.00
_cell.angle_beta   90.00
_cell.angle_gamma   90.00
#
_symmetry.space_group_name_H-M   'P 1'
#
loop_
_entity.id
_entity.type
_entity.pdbx_description
1 polymer ?
#
loop_
_entity_poly.entity_id
_entity_poly.type
_entity_poly.pdbx_seq_one_letter_code
_entity_poly.pdbx_strand_id
1 'polypeptide(L)'
;MISFLPIILIAVLFGLAMDYEVFLVSRMHEEYVHGRDPRPAIVRGYRASALVVAAAALIMTAVFASFIPSGDATLKPIAFALAVGVLLDAFLIRMTLVPAVLALAGHHAWWLPRSLDRVLPNLDVEGARLARADDEHRRRAPASMAS
;
A
#
# COMPACT_ATOMS: atom_id res chain seq x y z
N MET A 1 -8.57 11.98 32.92
CA MET A 1 -8.71 11.66 31.48
C MET A 1 -7.45 11.92 30.64
N ILE A 2 -6.47 12.69 31.14
CA ILE A 2 -5.27 13.09 30.36
C ILE A 2 -4.29 11.92 30.11
N SER A 3 -4.34 10.85 30.92
CA SER A 3 -3.40 9.71 30.85
C SER A 3 -3.65 8.73 29.68
N PHE A 4 -4.87 8.64 29.15
CA PHE A 4 -5.21 7.73 28.04
C PHE A 4 -5.08 8.39 26.66
N LEU A 5 -4.99 9.72 26.64
CA LEU A 5 -4.83 10.51 25.43
C LEU A 5 -3.64 10.07 24.56
N PRO A 6 -2.40 9.95 25.07
CA PRO A 6 -1.27 9.55 24.24
C PRO A 6 -1.40 8.11 23.72
N ILE A 7 -2.02 7.21 24.49
CA ILE A 7 -2.23 5.82 24.07
C ILE A 7 -3.21 5.76 22.89
N ILE A 8 -4.33 6.48 22.98
CA ILE A 8 -5.31 6.55 21.89
C ILE A 8 -4.71 7.23 20.66
N LEU A 9 -3.94 8.30 20.83
CA LEU A 9 -3.25 8.98 19.74
C LEU A 9 -2.29 8.05 19.01
N ILE A 10 -1.44 7.32 19.74
CA ILE A 10 -0.50 6.36 19.16
C ILE A 10 -1.26 5.24 18.47
N ALA A 11 -2.29 4.65 19.10
CA ALA A 11 -3.07 3.56 18.52
C ALA A 11 -3.77 3.98 17.22
N VAL A 12 -4.38 5.18 17.20
CA VAL A 12 -5.06 5.73 16.02
C VAL A 12 -4.06 6.05 14.91
N LEU A 13 -2.97 6.76 15.21
CA LEU A 13 -1.95 7.09 14.22
C LEU A 13 -1.29 5.83 13.64
N PHE A 14 -1.00 4.83 14.49
CA PHE A 14 -0.40 3.57 14.06
C PHE A 14 -1.35 2.73 13.21
N GLY A 15 -2.62 2.61 13.61
CA GLY A 15 -3.65 1.92 12.82
C GLY A 15 -3.83 2.59 11.45
N LEU A 16 -3.99 3.91 11.44
CA LEU A 16 -4.13 4.68 10.19
C LEU A 16 -2.88 4.55 9.30
N ALA A 17 -1.68 4.46 9.88
CA ALA A 17 -0.45 4.33 9.11
C ALA A 17 -0.30 2.95 8.45
N MET A 18 -0.69 1.86 9.13
CA MET A 18 -0.58 0.49 8.62
C MET A 18 -1.41 0.26 7.35
N ASP A 19 -2.64 0.77 7.31
CA ASP A 19 -3.59 0.49 6.22
C ASP A 19 -3.05 0.90 4.85
N TYR A 20 -2.30 2.00 4.81
CA TYR A 20 -1.74 2.54 3.57
C TYR A 20 -0.33 2.03 3.29
N GLU A 21 0.46 1.64 4.29
CA GLU A 21 1.82 1.13 4.05
C GLU A 21 1.76 -0.23 3.38
N VAL A 22 0.87 -1.11 3.88
CA VAL A 22 0.65 -2.43 3.29
C VAL A 22 0.15 -2.30 1.85
N PHE A 23 -0.78 -1.37 1.57
CA PHE A 23 -1.28 -1.15 0.22
C PHE A 23 -0.22 -0.60 -0.74
N LEU A 24 0.56 0.39 -0.30
CA LEU A 24 1.63 1.01 -1.09
C LEU A 24 2.72 -0.01 -1.42
N VAL A 25 3.19 -0.74 -0.41
CA VAL A 25 4.26 -1.74 -0.56
C VAL A 25 3.77 -2.91 -1.40
N SER A 26 2.53 -3.38 -1.22
CA SER A 26 1.98 -4.47 -2.04
C SER A 26 1.92 -4.10 -3.52
N ARG A 27 1.50 -2.87 -3.85
CA ARG A 27 1.49 -2.35 -5.24
C ARG A 27 2.91 -2.28 -5.82
N MET A 28 3.88 -1.80 -5.04
CA MET A 28 5.29 -1.74 -5.46
C MET A 28 5.89 -3.14 -5.65
N HIS A 29 5.52 -4.09 -4.79
CA HIS A 29 5.95 -5.48 -4.87
C HIS A 29 5.36 -6.18 -6.10
N GLU A 30 4.07 -5.99 -6.38
CA GLU A 30 3.41 -6.53 -7.57
C GLU A 30 4.11 -6.05 -8.86
N GLU A 31 4.46 -4.77 -8.95
CA GLU A 31 5.20 -4.19 -10.08
C GLU A 31 6.64 -4.73 -10.23
N TYR A 32 7.29 -5.09 -9.11
CA TYR A 32 8.61 -5.71 -9.10
C TYR A 32 8.57 -7.18 -9.54
N VAL A 33 7.60 -7.96 -9.05
CA VAL A 33 7.43 -9.39 -9.39
C VAL A 33 7.14 -9.60 -10.88
N HIS A 34 6.52 -8.63 -11.55
CA HIS A 34 6.28 -8.66 -13.01
C HIS A 34 7.51 -8.37 -13.88
N GLY A 35 8.73 -8.48 -13.33
CA GLY A 35 9.98 -8.53 -14.11
C GLY A 35 10.57 -7.17 -14.47
N ARG A 36 10.29 -6.12 -13.69
CA ARG A 36 10.87 -4.78 -13.89
C ARG A 36 12.07 -4.58 -12.96
N ASP A 37 13.09 -3.88 -13.46
CA ASP A 37 14.20 -3.39 -12.64
C ASP A 37 13.65 -2.61 -11.42
N PRO A 38 14.28 -2.72 -10.23
CA PRO A 38 13.76 -2.17 -8.98
C PRO A 38 13.52 -0.65 -9.04
N ARG A 39 14.36 0.11 -9.75
CA ARG A 39 14.21 1.57 -9.88
C ARG A 39 12.96 1.98 -10.67
N PRO A 40 12.74 1.51 -11.92
CA PRO A 40 11.52 1.83 -12.66
C PRO A 40 10.24 1.28 -12.01
N ALA A 41 10.32 0.14 -11.30
CA ALA A 41 9.19 -0.39 -10.52
C ALA A 41 8.77 0.56 -9.39
N ILE A 42 9.72 1.07 -8.61
CA ILE A 42 9.45 2.05 -7.53
C ILE A 42 8.84 3.33 -8.11
N VAL A 43 9.38 3.89 -9.20
CA VAL A 43 8.88 5.15 -9.78
C VAL A 43 7.44 5.01 -10.30
N ARG A 44 7.13 3.89 -10.98
CA ARG A 44 5.78 3.63 -11.51
C ARG A 44 4.78 3.31 -10.40
N GLY A 45 5.15 2.45 -9.46
CA GLY A 45 4.32 2.13 -8.29
C GLY A 45 4.04 3.35 -7.42
N TYR A 46 5.06 4.20 -7.22
CA TYR A 46 4.94 5.45 -6.46
C TYR A 46 3.96 6.42 -7.12
N ARG A 47 4.03 6.65 -8.44
CA ARG A 47 3.10 7.56 -9.13
C ARG A 47 1.63 7.12 -9.00
N ALA A 48 1.36 5.83 -9.10
CA ALA A 48 -0.01 5.30 -9.01
C ALA A 48 -0.58 5.44 -7.59
N SER A 49 0.23 5.18 -6.57
CA SER A 49 -0.23 5.18 -5.18
C SER A 49 -0.13 6.54 -4.48
N ALA A 50 0.76 7.43 -4.91
CA ALA A 50 0.95 8.74 -4.30
C ALA A 50 -0.32 9.62 -4.37
N LEU A 51 -1.09 9.51 -5.47
CA LEU A 51 -2.35 10.26 -5.62
C LEU A 51 -3.44 9.77 -4.64
N VAL A 52 -3.58 8.45 -4.49
CA VAL A 52 -4.55 7.85 -3.56
C VAL A 52 -4.23 8.25 -2.12
N VAL A 53 -2.95 8.17 -1.76
CA VAL A 53 -2.43 8.58 -0.45
C VAL A 53 -2.67 10.07 -0.19
N ALA A 54 -2.34 10.93 -1.16
CA ALA A 54 -2.52 12.38 -1.02
C ALA A 54 -4.00 12.74 -0.80
N ALA A 55 -4.90 12.10 -1.56
CA ALA A 55 -6.34 12.30 -1.42
C ALA A 55 -6.85 11.87 -0.04
N ALA A 56 -6.44 10.69 0.44
CA ALA A 56 -6.80 10.20 1.77
C ALA A 56 -6.29 11.12 2.88
N ALA A 57 -5.02 11.52 2.82
CA ALA A 57 -4.41 12.44 3.79
C ALA A 57 -5.13 13.78 3.84
N LEU A 58 -5.53 14.32 2.68
CA LEU A 58 -6.28 15.56 2.58
C LEU A 58 -7.66 15.44 3.25
N ILE A 59 -8.40 14.36 2.97
CA ILE A 59 -9.72 14.12 3.57
C ILE A 59 -9.61 13.98 5.09
N MET A 60 -8.67 13.17 5.58
CA MET A 60 -8.45 12.97 7.01
C MET A 60 -8.05 14.27 7.72
N THR A 61 -7.15 15.04 7.11
CA THR A 61 -6.75 16.36 7.63
C THR A 61 -7.95 17.30 7.67
N ALA A 62 -8.81 17.30 6.65
CA ALA A 62 -10.01 18.13 6.62
C ALA A 62 -11.02 17.73 7.71
N VAL A 63 -11.23 16.43 7.93
CA VAL A 63 -12.10 15.91 9.00
C VAL A 63 -11.59 16.36 10.37
N PHE A 64 -10.30 16.18 10.66
CA PHE A 64 -9.72 16.61 11.94
C PHE A 64 -9.70 18.13 12.10
N ALA A 65 -9.37 18.86 11.03
CA ALA A 65 -9.40 20.33 11.03
C ALA A 65 -10.81 20.88 11.28
N SER A 66 -11.86 20.18 10.85
CA SER A 66 -13.26 20.57 11.08
C SER A 66 -13.65 20.57 12.57
N PHE A 67 -12.89 19.91 13.43
CA PHE A 67 -13.12 19.91 14.88
C PHE A 67 -12.40 21.06 15.62
N ILE A 68 -11.55 21.84 14.93
CA ILE A 68 -10.83 22.99 15.52
C ILE A 68 -11.79 24.14 15.92
N PRO A 69 -12.82 24.49 15.11
CA PRO A 69 -13.76 25.56 15.44
C PRO A 69 -14.77 25.22 16.54
N SER A 70 -14.91 23.94 16.93
CA SER A 70 -15.99 23.44 17.80
C SER A 70 -15.99 23.99 19.23
N GLY A 71 -14.94 24.72 19.65
CA GLY A 71 -14.89 25.43 20.93
C GLY A 71 -14.61 24.56 22.17
N ASP A 72 -14.48 23.24 22.01
CA ASP A 72 -14.20 22.33 23.11
C ASP A 72 -12.71 22.32 23.48
N ALA A 73 -12.38 22.81 24.69
CA ALA A 73 -11.01 22.96 25.19
C ALA A 73 -10.25 21.63 25.31
N THR A 74 -10.97 20.50 25.39
CA THR A 74 -10.35 19.16 25.43
C THR A 74 -10.12 18.61 24.04
N LEU A 75 -11.08 18.81 23.13
CA LEU A 75 -11.08 18.18 21.81
C LEU A 75 -10.16 18.90 20.81
N LYS A 76 -10.04 20.23 20.92
CA LYS A 76 -9.23 21.08 20.04
C LYS A 76 -7.75 20.67 19.96
N PRO A 77 -6.99 20.49 21.06
CA PRO A 77 -5.59 20.07 20.98
C PRO A 77 -5.43 18.66 20.40
N ILE A 78 -6.40 17.77 20.62
CA ILE A 78 -6.39 16.39 20.08
C ILE A 78 -6.58 16.43 18.56
N ALA A 79 -7.60 17.15 18.10
CA ALA A 79 -7.90 17.33 16.69
C ALA A 79 -6.73 17.99 15.95
N PHE A 80 -6.09 18.99 16.56
CA PHE A 80 -4.89 19.62 16.00
C PHE A 80 -3.72 18.65 15.92
N ALA A 81 -3.43 17.90 16.99
CA ALA A 81 -2.36 16.90 17.00
C ALA A 81 -2.59 15.79 15.96
N LEU A 82 -3.83 15.31 15.80
CA LEU A 82 -4.19 14.32 14.80
C LEU A 82 -4.07 14.87 13.37
N ALA A 83 -4.55 16.09 13.11
CA ALA A 83 -4.43 16.73 11.80
C ALA A 83 -2.96 16.89 11.39
N VAL A 84 -2.12 17.41 12.29
CA VAL A 84 -0.68 17.58 12.03
C VAL A 84 0.02 16.22 11.92
N GLY A 85 -0.32 15.26 12.80
CA GLY A 85 0.26 13.92 12.79
C GLY A 85 -0.01 13.16 11.50
N VAL A 86 -1.25 13.19 11.00
CA VAL A 86 -1.61 12.58 9.71
C VAL A 86 -0.93 13.27 8.55
N LEU A 87 -0.86 14.60 8.56
CA LEU A 87 -0.15 15.35 7.53
C LEU A 87 1.33 14.98 7.49
N LEU A 88 1.99 14.92 8.65
CA LEU A 88 3.38 14.50 8.74
C LEU A 88 3.59 13.04 8.30
N ASP A 89 2.74 12.09 8.72
CA ASP A 89 2.83 10.70 8.26
C ASP A 89 2.75 10.60 6.74
N ALA A 90 1.73 11.23 6.15
CA ALA A 90 1.47 11.15 4.72
C ALA A 90 2.61 11.74 3.87
N PHE A 91 3.18 12.88 4.28
CA PHE A 91 4.22 13.55 3.50
C PHE A 91 5.63 13.14 3.89
N LEU A 92 5.96 13.15 5.18
CA LEU A 92 7.32 12.88 5.66
C LEU A 92 7.63 11.39 5.60
N ILE A 93 6.75 10.55 6.16
CA ILE A 93 7.01 9.11 6.19
C ILE A 93 6.72 8.52 4.82
N ARG A 94 5.50 8.71 4.31
CA ARG A 94 4.99 7.92 3.19
C ARG A 94 5.42 8.41 1.82
N MET A 95 5.47 9.73 1.58
CA MET A 95 5.96 10.28 0.32
C MET A 95 7.49 10.40 0.24
N THR A 96 8.17 10.46 1.37
CA THR A 96 9.63 10.73 1.40
C THR A 96 10.40 9.54 1.95
N LEU A 97 10.15 9.14 3.20
CA LEU A 97 10.95 8.13 3.88
C LEU A 97 10.82 6.73 3.25
N VAL A 98 9.58 6.28 3.00
CA VAL A 98 9.29 4.94 2.43
C VAL A 98 9.97 4.73 1.07
N PRO A 99 9.75 5.58 0.04
CA PRO A 99 10.42 5.39 -1.24
C PRO A 99 11.94 5.60 -1.15
N ALA A 100 12.43 6.47 -0.26
CA ALA A 100 13.87 6.65 -0.05
C ALA A 100 14.52 5.39 0.56
N VAL A 101 13.89 4.78 1.57
CA VAL A 101 14.37 3.54 2.20
C VAL A 101 14.33 2.38 1.20
N LEU A 102 13.25 2.24 0.43
CA LEU A 102 13.14 1.24 -0.64
C LEU A 102 14.20 1.45 -1.73
N ALA A 103 14.44 2.69 -2.14
CA ALA A 103 15.45 3.02 -3.14
C ALA A 103 16.89 2.79 -2.61
N LEU A 104 17.14 3.07 -1.33
CA LEU A 104 18.45 2.89 -0.67
C LEU A 104 18.73 1.41 -0.39
N ALA A 105 17.74 0.66 0.06
CA ALA A 105 17.81 -0.77 0.27
C ALA A 105 17.92 -1.54 -1.06
N GLY A 106 17.50 -0.94 -2.19
CA GLY A 106 17.74 -1.48 -3.52
C GLY A 106 17.23 -2.92 -3.65
N HIS A 107 18.09 -3.84 -4.10
CA HIS A 107 17.73 -5.26 -4.22
C HIS A 107 17.57 -5.99 -2.86
N HIS A 108 18.13 -5.45 -1.77
CA HIS A 108 18.02 -6.05 -0.45
C HIS A 108 16.64 -5.87 0.18
N ALA A 109 15.90 -4.80 -0.15
CA ALA A 109 14.52 -4.64 0.31
C ALA A 109 13.57 -5.71 -0.26
N TRP A 110 13.95 -6.36 -1.36
CA TRP A 110 13.21 -7.45 -1.99
C TRP A 110 13.86 -8.81 -1.76
N TRP A 111 14.87 -8.90 -0.89
CA TRP A 111 15.52 -10.17 -0.58
C TRP A 111 14.63 -11.00 0.34
N LEU A 112 13.89 -11.93 -0.26
CA LEU A 112 13.13 -12.92 0.47
C LEU A 112 14.08 -14.03 0.94
N PRO A 113 14.22 -14.29 2.25
CA PRO A 113 15.04 -15.39 2.72
C PRO A 113 14.47 -16.72 2.20
N ARG A 114 15.34 -17.57 1.65
CA ARG A 114 14.98 -18.84 0.96
C ARG A 114 14.10 -19.79 1.78
N SER A 115 14.12 -19.67 3.10
CA SER A 115 13.27 -20.42 4.02
C SER A 115 11.79 -20.02 3.89
N LEU A 116 11.51 -18.74 3.61
CA LEU A 116 10.18 -18.17 3.48
C LEU A 116 9.62 -18.36 2.06
N ASP A 117 10.48 -18.29 1.04
CA ASP A 117 10.16 -18.66 -0.35
C ASP A 117 9.71 -20.13 -0.48
N ARG A 118 10.22 -21.00 0.39
CA ARG A 118 9.82 -22.41 0.45
C ARG A 118 8.48 -22.64 1.14
N VAL A 119 8.05 -21.70 1.99
CA VAL A 119 6.79 -21.78 2.75
C VAL A 119 5.67 -21.03 2.02
N LEU A 120 5.98 -19.99 1.26
CA LEU A 120 5.05 -19.31 0.37
C LEU A 120 4.72 -20.22 -0.82
N PRO A 121 3.54 -20.87 -0.85
CA PRO A 121 3.10 -21.61 -2.01
C PRO A 121 2.94 -20.59 -3.13
N ASN A 122 3.40 -20.92 -4.32
CA ASN A 122 3.27 -20.08 -5.51
C ASN A 122 1.79 -19.67 -5.63
N LEU A 123 1.47 -18.43 -5.27
CA LEU A 123 0.18 -17.81 -5.52
C LEU A 123 0.17 -17.56 -7.03
N ASP A 124 -0.02 -18.66 -7.78
CA ASP A 124 -0.42 -18.68 -9.17
C ASP A 124 -1.75 -17.91 -9.16
N VAL A 125 -1.65 -16.59 -9.36
CA VAL A 125 -2.78 -15.68 -9.48
C VAL A 125 -3.59 -16.18 -10.67
N GLU A 126 -4.60 -16.98 -10.34
CA GLU A 126 -5.89 -17.12 -11.01
C GLU A 126 -5.85 -16.81 -12.53
N GLY A 127 -5.67 -17.84 -13.36
CA GLY A 127 -6.26 -17.88 -14.70
C GLY A 127 -5.32 -18.01 -15.91
N ALA A 128 -4.02 -17.68 -15.81
CA ALA A 128 -3.14 -17.71 -16.99
C ALA A 128 -2.90 -19.12 -17.56
N ARG A 129 -2.93 -20.17 -16.72
CA ARG A 129 -2.82 -21.57 -17.18
C ARG A 129 -4.16 -22.15 -17.64
N LEU A 130 -5.28 -21.74 -17.03
CA LEU A 130 -6.61 -22.17 -17.44
C LEU A 130 -7.01 -21.56 -18.79
N ALA A 131 -6.70 -20.28 -19.02
CA ALA A 131 -6.95 -19.61 -20.30
C ALA A 131 -6.16 -20.25 -21.46
N ARG A 132 -4.91 -20.71 -21.22
CA ARG A 132 -4.13 -21.44 -22.23
C ARG A 132 -4.67 -22.84 -22.48
N ALA A 133 -5.14 -23.53 -21.43
CA ALA A 133 -5.72 -24.86 -21.56
C ALA A 133 -7.05 -24.84 -22.35
N ASP A 134 -7.90 -23.83 -22.11
CA ASP A 134 -9.16 -23.64 -22.86
C ASP A 134 -8.92 -23.27 -24.34
N ASP A 135 -7.94 -22.40 -24.63
CA ASP A 135 -7.58 -22.06 -26.01
C ASP A 135 -7.02 -23.26 -26.79
N GLU A 136 -6.25 -24.13 -26.11
CA GLU A 136 -5.68 -25.32 -26.73
C GLU A 136 -6.75 -26.42 -26.95
N HIS A 137 -7.72 -26.55 -26.04
CA HIS A 137 -8.85 -27.47 -26.20
C HIS A 137 -9.80 -27.01 -27.31
N ARG A 138 -10.07 -25.70 -27.41
CA ARG A 138 -10.93 -25.11 -28.46
C ARG A 138 -10.30 -25.19 -29.85
N ARG A 139 -8.97 -25.14 -29.97
CA ARG A 139 -8.24 -25.33 -31.23
C ARG A 139 -8.25 -26.78 -31.74
N ARG A 140 -8.39 -27.77 -30.86
CA ARG A 140 -8.44 -29.20 -31.24
C ARG A 140 -9.84 -29.69 -31.63
N ALA A 141 -10.89 -28.93 -31.32
CA ALA A 141 -12.28 -29.38 -31.42
C ALA A 141 -13.01 -29.31 -32.80
N PRO A 142 -12.58 -28.61 -33.87
CA PRO A 142 -13.40 -28.57 -35.08
C PRO A 142 -13.03 -29.56 -36.20
N ALA A 143 -11.98 -30.39 -36.07
CA ALA A 143 -11.53 -31.24 -37.17
C ALA A 143 -12.18 -32.64 -37.24
N SER A 144 -13.02 -33.03 -36.26
CA SER A 144 -13.54 -34.40 -36.13
C SER A 144 -15.01 -34.59 -36.57
N MET A 145 -15.71 -33.56 -37.04
CA MET A 145 -17.14 -33.65 -37.42
C MET A 145 -17.41 -33.45 -38.93
N ALA A 146 -16.38 -33.38 -39.77
CA ALA A 146 -16.51 -33.10 -41.21
C ALA A 146 -15.94 -34.21 -42.12
N SER A 147 -16.07 -35.48 -41.72
CA SER A 147 -15.83 -36.64 -42.60
C SER A 147 -17.05 -37.56 -42.64
#